data_AF-X1SU12-F1
#
_entry.id   AF-X1SU12-F1
#
_cell.length_a   1.000
_cell.length_b   1.000
_cell.length_c   1.000
_cell.angle_alpha   90.00
_cell.angle_beta   90.00
_cell.angle_gamma   90.00
#
_symmetry.space_group_name_H-M   'P 1'
#
loop_
_entity.id
_entity.type
_entity.pdbx_description
1 polymer ?
#
loop_
_entity_poly.entity_id
_entity_poly.type
_entity_poly.pdbx_seq_one_letter_code
_entity_poly.pdbx_strand_id
1 'polypeptide(L)' 'MTTRLEQILETVFRLEEYQGQDKVTSLKDAIGRNITPGMTLHFGEAANVLACEVVRQFWGRKPNFTLVVSMLGEQMAA' A
#
# COMPACT_ATOMS: atom_id res chain seq x y z
N MET A 1 31.70 14.97 -13.35
CA MET A 1 30.74 14.82 -14.47
C MET A 1 29.64 13.91 -13.96
N THR A 2 28.47 14.47 -13.66
CA THR A 2 27.31 13.74 -13.13
C THR A 2 26.64 13.01 -14.28
N THR A 3 26.33 11.74 -14.11
CA THR A 3 25.80 10.86 -15.17
C THR A 3 24.33 11.22 -15.44
N ARG A 4 23.84 11.02 -16.67
CA ARG A 4 22.43 11.29 -17.04
C ARG A 4 21.41 10.63 -16.09
N LEU A 5 21.75 9.45 -15.54
CA LEU A 5 20.92 8.76 -14.54
C LEU A 5 20.79 9.56 -13.24
N GLU A 6 21.89 10.13 -12.74
CA GLU A 6 21.92 10.94 -11.52
C GLU A 6 21.07 12.21 -11.68
N GLN A 7 21.11 12.85 -12.85
CA GLN A 7 20.25 14.00 -13.15
C GLN A 7 18.75 13.64 -13.15
N ILE A 8 18.38 12.47 -13.68
CA ILE A 8 16.98 12.01 -13.67
C ILE A 8 16.54 11.70 -12.25
N LEU A 9 17.39 11.04 -11.45
CA LEU A 9 17.10 10.76 -10.06
C LEU A 9 16.90 12.05 -9.25
N GLU A 10 17.76 13.05 -9.40
CA GLU A 10 17.61 14.33 -8.69
C GLU A 10 16.43 15.18 -9.17
N THR A 11 16.06 15.09 -10.45
CA THR A 11 14.95 15.91 -10.99
C THR A 11 13.59 15.29 -10.68
N VAL A 12 13.48 13.95 -10.77
CA VAL A 12 12.21 13.23 -10.63
C VAL A 12 11.98 12.74 -9.20
N PHE A 13 13.03 12.27 -8.52
CA PHE A 13 12.97 11.75 -7.14
C PHE A 13 13.54 12.75 -6.14
N ARG A 14 13.28 14.04 -6.35
CA ARG A 14 13.65 15.08 -5.40
C ARG A 14 12.82 14.89 -4.12
N LEU A 15 13.37 14.14 -3.18
CA LEU A 15 12.78 13.94 -1.87
C LEU A 15 12.83 15.28 -1.15
N GLU A 16 11.66 15.83 -0.80
CA GLU A 16 11.62 16.97 0.11
C GLU A 16 12.33 16.58 1.42
N GLU A 17 13.22 17.46 1.88
CA GLU A 17 14.00 17.26 3.12
C GLU A 17 13.10 17.03 4.33
N TYR A 18 11.86 17.52 4.28
CA TYR A 18 10.83 17.33 5.28
C TYR A 18 9.47 17.02 4.65
N GLN A 19 9.01 15.76 4.74
CA GLN A 19 7.72 15.32 4.19
C GLN A 19 6.51 15.60 5.10
N GLY A 20 6.63 16.52 6.06
CA GLY A 20 5.61 16.78 7.07
C GLY A 20 5.70 15.81 8.26
N GLN A 21 4.55 15.51 8.88
CA GLN A 21 4.48 14.58 10.01
C GLN A 21 5.02 13.19 9.66
N ASP A 22 5.64 12.54 10.65
CA ASP A 22 6.07 11.16 10.55
C ASP A 22 4.89 10.25 10.11
N LYS A 23 5.14 9.44 9.08
CA LYS A 23 4.17 8.50 8.51
C LYS A 23 4.17 7.16 9.25
N VAL A 24 5.09 6.96 10.21
CA VAL A 24 5.09 5.80 11.09
C VAL A 24 3.88 5.86 12.01
N THR A 25 3.05 4.82 11.95
CA THR A 25 1.86 4.69 12.78
C THR A 25 1.52 3.23 13.02
N SER A 26 0.56 2.96 13.92
CA SER A 26 0.07 1.61 14.15
C SER A 26 -0.79 1.13 12.98
N LEU A 27 -0.80 -0.18 12.69
CA LEU A 27 -1.65 -0.73 11.63
C LEU A 27 -3.14 -0.46 11.88
N LYS A 28 -3.55 -0.46 13.15
CA LYS A 28 -4.89 -0.11 13.58
C LYS A 28 -5.27 1.32 13.19
N ASP A 29 -4.40 2.30 13.49
CA ASP A 29 -4.62 3.70 13.14
C ASP A 29 -4.56 3.93 11.62
N ALA A 30 -3.61 3.28 10.94
CA ALA A 30 -3.47 3.36 9.49
C ALA A 30 -4.78 2.96 8.78
N ILE A 31 -5.37 1.82 9.17
CA ILE A 31 -6.62 1.35 8.57
C ILE A 31 -7.80 2.21 9.03
N GLY A 32 -7.89 2.51 10.33
CA GLY A 32 -9.03 3.24 10.89
C GLY A 32 -9.17 4.67 10.36
N ARG A 33 -8.05 5.30 9.95
CA ARG A 33 -8.04 6.68 9.43
C ARG A 33 -8.16 6.74 7.90
N ASN A 34 -7.66 5.73 7.18
CA ASN A 34 -7.47 5.83 5.74
C ASN A 34 -8.35 4.88 4.91
N ILE A 35 -9.02 3.90 5.52
CA ILE A 35 -9.91 2.98 4.81
C ILE A 35 -11.36 3.29 5.14
N THR A 36 -12.17 3.54 4.11
CA THR A 36 -13.61 3.78 4.24
C THR A 36 -14.41 2.78 3.40
N PRO A 37 -15.64 2.41 3.83
CA PRO A 37 -16.52 1.52 3.07
C PRO A 37 -16.65 1.94 1.59
N GLY A 38 -16.69 0.96 0.69
CA GLY A 38 -16.82 1.15 -0.75
C GLY A 38 -15.49 1.30 -1.50
N MET A 39 -14.36 1.40 -0.81
CA MET A 39 -13.04 1.51 -1.45
C MET A 39 -12.62 0.24 -2.21
N THR A 40 -11.83 0.45 -3.27
CA THR A 40 -11.03 -0.60 -3.91
C THR A 40 -9.68 -0.72 -3.22
N LEU A 41 -9.40 -1.89 -2.65
CA LEU A 41 -8.18 -2.20 -1.93
C LEU A 41 -7.28 -3.08 -2.80
N HIS A 42 -6.04 -2.64 -3.02
CA HIS A 42 -5.03 -3.40 -3.75
C HIS A 42 -4.06 -4.04 -2.76
N PHE A 43 -4.04 -5.37 -2.66
CA PHE A 43 -3.14 -6.10 -1.79
C PHE A 43 -2.00 -6.71 -2.59
N GLY A 44 -0.77 -6.53 -2.07
CA GLY A 44 0.40 -7.26 -2.54
C GLY A 44 0.50 -8.66 -1.92
N GLU A 45 1.42 -9.46 -2.44
CA GLU A 45 1.59 -10.89 -2.15
C GLU A 45 1.79 -11.23 -0.65
N ALA A 46 2.28 -10.30 0.17
CA ALA A 46 2.55 -10.50 1.59
C ALA A 46 1.70 -9.63 2.53
N ALA A 47 0.49 -9.22 2.12
CA ALA A 47 -0.36 -8.30 2.90
C ALA A 47 -1.20 -8.97 4.01
N ASN A 48 -0.83 -10.18 4.48
CA ASN A 48 -1.64 -10.99 5.38
C ASN A 48 -2.03 -10.28 6.69
N VAL A 49 -1.08 -9.59 7.33
CA VAL A 49 -1.33 -8.87 8.59
C VAL A 49 -2.31 -7.71 8.37
N LEU A 50 -2.18 -7.00 7.25
CA LEU A 50 -3.07 -5.92 6.85
C LEU A 50 -4.49 -6.45 6.59
N ALA A 51 -4.61 -7.56 5.86
CA ALA A 51 -5.88 -8.22 5.60
C ALA A 51 -6.59 -8.58 6.91
N CYS A 52 -5.88 -9.19 7.86
CA CYS A 52 -6.43 -9.52 9.18
C CYS A 52 -6.93 -8.29 9.95
N GLU A 53 -6.22 -7.17 9.89
CA GLU A 53 -6.66 -5.93 10.53
C GLU A 53 -7.92 -5.35 9.88
N VAL A 54 -7.99 -5.32 8.54
CA VAL A 54 -9.19 -4.88 7.82
C VAL A 54 -10.38 -5.75 8.21
N VAL A 55 -10.20 -7.07 8.21
CA VAL A 55 -11.24 -8.01 8.63
C VAL A 55 -11.69 -7.72 10.06
N ARG A 56 -10.77 -7.46 11.00
CA ARG A 56 -11.13 -7.17 12.40
C ARG A 56 -11.91 -5.87 12.57
N GLN A 57 -11.52 -4.79 11.88
CA GLN A 57 -12.19 -3.50 12.03
C GLN A 57 -13.57 -3.45 11.36
N PHE A 58 -13.77 -4.26 10.33
CA PHE A 58 -15.00 -4.29 9.54
C PHE A 58 -15.80 -5.59 9.69
N TRP A 59 -15.45 -6.46 10.63
CA TRP A 59 -16.17 -7.71 10.89
C TRP A 59 -17.64 -7.45 11.22
N GLY A 60 -18.54 -8.21 10.61
CA GLY A 60 -19.99 -8.03 10.78
C GLY A 60 -20.56 -6.74 10.17
N ARG A 61 -19.73 -5.91 9.54
CA ARG A 61 -20.17 -4.76 8.74
C ARG A 61 -20.33 -5.20 7.28
N LYS A 62 -21.14 -4.48 6.50
CA LYS A 62 -21.20 -4.63 5.04
C LYS A 62 -20.42 -3.48 4.38
N PRO A 63 -19.08 -3.47 4.44
CA PRO A 63 -18.28 -2.35 3.95
C PRO A 63 -18.23 -2.27 2.42
N ASN A 64 -18.64 -3.32 1.70
CA ASN A 64 -18.68 -3.34 0.22
C ASN A 64 -17.34 -2.96 -0.44
N PHE A 65 -16.23 -3.42 0.12
CA PHE A 65 -14.91 -3.24 -0.50
C PHE A 65 -14.82 -4.04 -1.80
N THR A 66 -14.08 -3.51 -2.77
CA THR A 66 -13.57 -4.27 -3.91
C THR A 66 -12.13 -4.66 -3.61
N LEU A 67 -11.77 -5.94 -3.73
CA LEU A 67 -10.39 -6.40 -3.47
C LEU A 67 -9.71 -6.77 -4.78
N VAL A 68 -8.52 -6.21 -5.00
CA VAL A 68 -7.64 -6.55 -6.12
C VAL A 68 -6.36 -7.15 -5.55
N VAL A 69 -6.07 -8.40 -5.91
CA VAL A 69 -4.84 -9.09 -5.49
C VAL A 69 -4.06 -9.44 -6.74
N SER A 70 -2.83 -8.91 -6.83
CA SER A 70 -1.91 -9.29 -7.89
C SER A 70 -1.07 -10.47 -7.39
N MET A 71 -1.31 -11.66 -7.95
CA MET A 71 -0.47 -12.83 -7.71
C MET A 71 0.40 -13.07 -8.96
N LEU A 72 1.71 -13.09 -8.78
CA LEU A 72 2.63 -13.58 -9.80
C LEU A 72 2.70 -15.11 -9.66
N GLY A 73 1.99 -15.82 -10.52
CA GLY A 73 2.17 -17.27 -10.64
C GLY A 73 3.42 -17.58 -11.47
N GLU A 74 4.28 -18.47 -11.00
CA GLU A 74 5.32 -19.07 -11.86
C GLU A 74 4.62 -19.83 -12.99
N GLN A 75 4.96 -19.46 -14.22
CA GLN A 75 4.51 -20.20 -15.40
C GLN A 75 5.37 -21.46 -15.50
N MET A 76 4.90 -22.59 -14.98
CA MET A 76 5.54 -23.87 -15.25
C MET A 76 5.37 -24.19 -16.74
N ALA A 77 6.46 -24.06 -17.50
CA ALA A 77 6.53 -24.58 -18.86
C ALA A 77 6.39 -26.11 -18.77
N ALA A 78 5.29 -26.63 -19.34
CA ALA A 78 5.03 -28.06 -19.50
C ALA A 78 5.90 -28.65 -20.62
#